data_AF-A0A955ZJT5-F1
#
_entry.id   AF-A0A955ZJT5-F1
#
_cell.length_a   1.000
_cell.length_b   1.000
_cell.length_c   1.000
_cell.angle_alpha   90.00
_cell.angle_beta   90.00
_cell.angle_gamma   90.00
#
_symmetry.space_group_name_H-M   'P 1'
#
loop_
_entity.id
_entity.type
_entity.pdbx_description
1 polymer ?
#
loop_
_entity_poly.entity_id
_entity_poly.type
_entity_poly.pdbx_seq_one_letter_code
_entity_poly.pdbx_strand_id
1 'polypeptide(L)' 'MGHDTTMRTIQRLLSDVEELLKTPSVGVELAQRGINQSVALVAVQGLSSYLHGDKRRAADDLGTAAEEIRARLAM' A
#
# COMPACT_ATOMS: atom_id res chain seq x y z
N MET A 1 8.77 -9.07 -26.78
CA MET A 1 8.92 -9.85 -25.52
C MET A 1 9.52 -8.96 -24.43
N GLY A 2 8.75 -8.04 -23.84
CA GLY A 2 9.32 -7.08 -22.85
C GLY A 2 8.35 -6.60 -21.76
N HIS A 3 7.06 -6.47 -22.07
CA HIS A 3 6.05 -5.98 -21.14
C HIS A 3 5.81 -6.92 -19.94
N ASP A 4 5.91 -8.22 -20.16
CA ASP A 4 5.66 -9.26 -19.16
C ASP A 4 6.73 -9.31 -18.05
N THR A 5 7.93 -8.80 -18.33
CA THR A 5 9.02 -8.69 -17.34
C THR A 5 8.87 -7.44 -16.49
N THR A 6 8.44 -6.33 -17.09
CA THR A 6 8.22 -5.06 -16.37
C THR A 6 7.07 -5.18 -15.38
N MET A 7 5.93 -5.76 -15.78
CA MET A 7 4.79 -5.95 -14.86
C MET A 7 5.14 -6.84 -13.67
N ARG A 8 5.85 -7.96 -13.92
CA ARG A 8 6.37 -8.81 -12.82
C ARG A 8 7.34 -8.08 -11.91
N THR A 9 8.16 -7.19 -12.46
CA THR A 9 9.08 -6.37 -11.65
C THR A 9 8.30 -5.43 -10.73
N ILE A 10 7.27 -4.77 -11.24
CA ILE A 10 6.40 -3.90 -10.43
C ILE A 10 5.72 -4.70 -9.32
N GLN A 11 5.16 -5.87 -9.63
CA GLN A 11 4.52 -6.75 -8.65
C GLN A 11 5.49 -7.14 -7.53
N ARG A 12 6.70 -7.57 -7.90
CA ARG A 12 7.74 -7.91 -6.91
C ARG A 12 8.10 -6.72 -6.03
N LEU A 13 8.28 -5.52 -6.59
CA LEU A 13 8.59 -4.33 -5.81
C LEU A 13 7.48 -3.99 -4.82
N LEU A 14 6.21 -4.12 -5.22
CA LEU A 14 5.08 -3.89 -4.31
C LEU A 14 4.99 -4.95 -3.21
N SER A 15 5.29 -6.22 -3.52
CA SER A 15 5.42 -7.28 -2.50
C SER A 15 6.57 -7.00 -1.53
N ASP A 16 7.73 -6.57 -2.03
CA ASP A 16 8.88 -6.20 -1.20
C ASP A 16 8.52 -5.03 -0.27
N VAL A 17 7.80 -4.01 -0.77
CA VAL A 17 7.29 -2.91 0.05
C VAL A 17 6.30 -3.41 1.11
N GLU A 18 5.38 -4.32 0.76
CA GLU A 18 4.41 -4.88 1.71
C GLU A 18 5.11 -5.63 2.86
N GLU A 19 6.15 -6.41 2.55
CA GLU A 19 6.94 -7.12 3.58
C GLU A 19 7.76 -6.16 4.45
N LEU A 20 8.37 -5.12 3.86
CA LEU A 20 9.05 -4.08 4.62
C LEU A 20 8.07 -3.36 5.56
N LEU A 21 6.86 -3.06 5.10
CA LEU A 21 5.82 -2.44 5.92
C LEU A 21 5.36 -3.34 7.08
N LYS A 22 5.54 -4.67 7.03
CA LYS A 22 5.26 -5.57 8.16
C LYS A 22 6.40 -5.63 9.18
N THR A 23 7.56 -5.04 8.87
CA THR A 23 8.73 -5.05 9.75
C THR A 23 8.53 -4.11 10.96
N PRO A 24 8.71 -4.58 12.21
CA PRO A 24 8.46 -3.76 13.40
C PRO A 24 9.25 -2.44 13.45
N SER A 25 10.51 -2.44 13.02
CA SER A 25 11.33 -1.21 12.99
C SER A 25 10.77 -0.15 12.04
N VAL A 26 10.27 -0.57 10.87
CA VAL A 26 9.59 0.32 9.93
C VAL A 26 8.32 0.88 10.56
N GLY A 27 7.57 0.07 11.31
CA GLY A 27 6.42 0.52 12.09
C GLY A 27 6.76 1.65 13.08
N VAL A 28 7.88 1.52 13.78
CA VAL A 28 8.39 2.56 14.70
C VAL A 28 8.75 3.85 13.94
N GLU A 29 9.45 3.73 12.82
CA GLU A 29 9.82 4.88 11.98
C GLU A 29 8.61 5.60 11.37
N LEU A 30 7.59 4.85 10.94
CA LEU A 30 6.33 5.41 10.42
C LEU A 30 5.55 6.14 11.53
N ALA A 31 5.47 5.55 12.72
CA ALA A 31 4.79 6.15 13.86
C ALA A 31 5.42 7.50 14.27
N GLN A 32 6.75 7.61 14.22
CA GLN A 32 7.47 8.88 14.45
C GLN A 32 7.08 9.98 13.44
N ARG A 33 6.57 9.60 12.27
CA ARG A 33 6.09 10.53 11.22
C ARG A 33 4.56 10.71 11.26
N GLY A 34 3.87 10.18 12.26
CA GLY A 34 2.41 10.20 12.34
C GLY A 34 1.72 9.31 11.28
N ILE A 35 2.46 8.39 10.65
CA ILE A 35 1.93 7.50 9.62
C ILE A 35 1.47 6.20 10.27
N ASN A 36 0.20 5.83 10.07
CA ASN A 36 -0.31 4.55 10.51
C ASN A 36 0.12 3.42 9.56
N GLN A 37 0.85 2.44 10.08
CA GLN A 37 1.38 1.31 9.32
C GLN A 37 0.29 0.46 8.65
N SER A 38 -0.83 0.20 9.33
CA SER A 38 -1.94 -0.57 8.76
C SER A 38 -2.60 0.15 7.59
N VAL A 39 -2.75 1.47 7.68
CA VAL A 39 -3.28 2.29 6.57
C VAL A 39 -2.32 2.29 5.38
N ALA A 40 -1.00 2.36 5.64
CA ALA A 40 0.01 2.25 4.58
C ALA A 40 -0.03 0.88 3.88
N LEU A 41 -0.23 -0.21 4.62
CA LEU A 41 -0.40 -1.55 4.06
C LEU A 41 -1.62 -1.64 3.14
N VAL A 42 -2.77 -1.12 3.58
CA VAL A 42 -4.01 -1.11 2.77
C VAL A 42 -3.80 -0.31 1.48
N ALA A 43 -3.10 0.83 1.54
CA ALA A 43 -2.80 1.63 0.34
C ALA A 43 -1.94 0.86 -0.68
N VAL A 44 -0.91 0.14 -0.23
CA VAL A 44 -0.05 -0.69 -1.09
C VAL A 44 -0.81 -1.86 -1.69
N GLN A 45 -1.68 -2.52 -0.92
CA GLN A 45 -2.52 -3.62 -1.39
C GLN A 45 -3.55 -3.15 -2.42
N GLY A 46 -4.14 -1.96 -2.21
CA GLY A 46 -5.05 -1.34 -3.18
C GLY A 46 -4.34 -0.98 -4.49
N LEU A 47 -3.14 -0.40 -4.42
CA LEU A 47 -2.32 -0.11 -5.60
C LEU A 47 -1.94 -1.39 -6.35
N SER A 48 -1.52 -2.43 -5.64
CA SER A 48 -1.22 -3.73 -6.24
C SER A 48 -2.44 -4.30 -6.96
N SER A 49 -3.61 -4.29 -6.31
CA SER A 49 -4.87 -4.76 -6.91
C SER A 49 -5.23 -3.99 -8.19
N TYR A 50 -5.01 -2.66 -8.21
CA TYR A 50 -5.28 -1.83 -9.38
C TYR A 50 -4.41 -2.24 -10.58
N LEU A 51 -3.12 -2.47 -10.33
CA LEU A 51 -2.16 -2.85 -11.38
C LEU A 51 -2.36 -4.29 -11.88
N HIS A 52 -3.03 -5.15 -11.11
CA HIS A 52 -3.47 -6.48 -11.55
C HIS A 52 -4.83 -6.47 -12.26
N GLY A 53 -5.50 -5.31 -12.34
CA GLY A 53 -6.80 -5.17 -12.99
C GLY A 53 -7.99 -5.49 -12.08
N ASP A 54 -7.78 -5.80 -10.81
CA ASP A 54 -8.86 -5.92 -9.81
C ASP A 54 -9.28 -4.53 -9.32
N LYS A 55 -9.92 -3.79 -10.23
CA LYS A 55 -10.31 -2.39 -10.02
C LYS A 55 -11.31 -2.21 -8.88
N ARG A 56 -12.16 -3.22 -8.62
CA ARG A 56 -13.16 -3.15 -7.55
C ARG A 56 -12.47 -3.21 -6.19
N ARG A 57 -11.63 -4.22 -5.97
CA ARG A 57 -10.84 -4.33 -4.74
C ARG A 57 -9.94 -3.11 -4.54
N ALA A 58 -9.30 -2.65 -5.61
CA ALA A 58 -8.48 -1.44 -5.55
C ALA A 58 -9.26 -0.21 -5.08
N ALA A 59 -10.48 -0.01 -5.59
CA ALA A 59 -11.32 1.11 -5.19
C ALA A 59 -11.72 1.03 -3.72
N ASP A 60 -12.08 -0.16 -3.23
CA ASP A 60 -12.45 -0.39 -1.83
C ASP A 60 -11.26 -0.15 -0.89
N ASP A 61 -10.09 -0.73 -1.20
CA ASP A 61 -8.88 -0.62 -0.38
C ASP A 61 -8.34 0.83 -0.37
N LEU A 62 -8.20 1.47 -1.54
CA LEU A 62 -7.72 2.85 -1.63
C LEU A 62 -8.71 3.85 -1.02
N GLY A 63 -10.02 3.60 -1.16
CA GLY A 63 -11.06 4.39 -0.51
C GLY A 63 -10.94 4.32 1.01
N THR A 64 -10.77 3.12 1.56
CA THR A 64 -10.52 2.89 2.99
C THR A 64 -9.28 3.63 3.48
N ALA A 65 -8.16 3.50 2.75
CA ALA A 65 -6.93 4.21 3.12
C ALA A 65 -7.10 5.74 3.11
N ALA A 66 -7.78 6.28 2.10
CA ALA A 66 -8.04 7.72 2.00
C ALA A 66 -8.95 8.23 3.13
N GLU A 67 -9.96 7.46 3.53
CA GLU A 67 -10.84 7.81 4.65
C GLU A 67 -10.06 7.86 5.97
N GLU A 68 -9.27 6.83 6.26
CA GLU A 68 -8.45 6.76 7.48
C GLU A 68 -7.40 7.86 7.56
N ILE A 69 -6.76 8.21 6.44
CA ILE A 69 -5.82 9.34 6.40
C ILE A 69 -6.55 10.65 6.73
N ARG A 70 -7.73 10.87 6.13
CA ARG A 70 -8.52 12.09 6.38
C ARG A 70 -8.99 12.18 7.83
N ALA A 71 -9.48 11.09 8.40
CA ALA A 71 -9.89 11.04 9.80
C ALA A 71 -8.75 11.40 10.76
N ARG A 72 -7.51 11.03 10.42
CA ARG A 72 -6.31 11.31 11.23
C ARG A 72 -5.76 12.71 11.09
N LEU A 73 -5.93 13.36 9.94
CA LEU A 73 -5.56 14.78 9.76
C LEU A 73 -6.43 15.73 10.60
N ALA A 74 -7.62 15.29 10.99
CA ALA A 74 -8.56 16.08 11.78
C ALA A 74 -8.32 16.00 13.31
N MET A 75 -7.33 15.22 13.76
CA MET A 75 -6.95 15.04 15.16
C MET A 75 -5.66 15.78 15.49
#